data_AF-A0A9Q0UPC2-F1
#
_entry.id   AF-A0A9Q0UPC2-F1
#
_cell.length_a   1.000
_cell.length_b   1.000
_cell.length_c   1.000
_cell.angle_alpha   90.00
_cell.angle_beta   90.00
_cell.angle_gamma   90.00
#
_symmetry.space_group_name_H-M   'P 1'
#
loop_
_entity.id
_entity.type
_entity.pdbx_description
1 polymer ?
#
loop_
_entity_poly.entity_id
_entity_poly.type
_entity_poly.pdbx_seq_one_letter_code
_entity_poly.pdbx_strand_id
1 'polypeptide(L)'
;MKEAEMTVPHLFMCPISLDLIKDPVTLCTGQTYDRSSIEKWLAAGNLTCPVTMQKLQDPSMIPNNTLRHLIDQWLQIGPQFDPFYLSKNDYLASLKKILESGEASLESKCQTLQKLQALTEESHSGNSCLLQLGFLPLLLELLFGKVESKLSEECVKFAGQALSCVLRLLSHGEYECLNMLKEESKLQSFQILFDQGTSKIKGSLCQIIEAISSSSETRELCAKLGKNSRLLKGLIHLVHQTYGASDSGIEAISALCCLESNRENLVQEGGINGLLTYIYDAQGHERNLAPLAMATIELLLGLESAKEALINNPNGIKALIKMVFRVSDHQGSESAIRSLMIICTDSFQAREEAIGAGVLTQLLLLLQSQCSGRTKTKARTLLKLLGSKWDEEPKHL
;
A
#
# COMPACT_ATOMS: atom_id res chain seq x y z
N MET A 1 -20.21 35.99 5.15
CA MET A 1 -19.34 35.05 5.87
C MET A 1 -19.63 35.21 7.35
N LYS A 2 -20.20 34.21 8.02
CA LYS A 2 -20.39 34.26 9.48
C LYS A 2 -19.02 33.97 10.10
N GLU A 3 -18.46 34.96 10.78
CA GLU A 3 -17.35 34.74 11.72
C GLU A 3 -17.81 33.69 12.72
N ALA A 4 -17.08 32.57 12.80
CA ALA A 4 -17.31 31.59 13.84
C ALA A 4 -16.79 32.21 15.15
N GLU A 5 -17.69 32.70 16.00
CA GLU A 5 -17.37 33.14 17.35
C GLU A 5 -16.63 32.01 18.08
N MET A 6 -15.38 32.27 18.45
CA MET A 6 -14.56 31.36 19.24
C MET A 6 -15.16 31.21 20.65
N THR A 7 -15.99 30.20 20.87
CA THR A 7 -16.51 29.88 22.19
C THR A 7 -15.46 29.15 23.02
N VAL A 8 -14.96 29.82 24.07
CA VAL A 8 -14.02 29.26 25.05
C VAL A 8 -14.68 28.05 25.74
N PRO A 9 -14.06 26.86 25.78
CA PRO A 9 -14.58 25.72 26.53
C PRO A 9 -14.80 26.06 28.00
N HIS A 10 -15.94 25.65 28.56
CA HIS A 10 -16.29 25.92 29.96
C HIS A 10 -15.23 25.45 30.97
N LEU A 11 -14.47 24.40 30.63
CA LEU A 11 -13.38 23.89 31.47
C LEU A 11 -12.22 24.88 31.65
N PHE A 12 -12.07 25.86 30.75
CA PHE A 12 -10.99 26.85 30.78
C PHE A 12 -11.39 28.19 31.38
N MET A 13 -12.66 28.32 31.77
CA MET A 13 -13.18 29.55 32.37
C MET A 13 -13.12 29.49 33.89
N CYS A 14 -12.70 30.58 34.51
CA CYS A 14 -12.68 30.70 35.95
C CYS A 14 -14.12 30.82 36.47
N PRO A 15 -14.56 30.02 37.44
CA PRO A 15 -15.92 30.12 37.97
C PRO A 15 -16.26 31.44 38.66
N ILE A 16 -15.24 32.22 39.06
CA ILE A 16 -15.42 33.52 39.74
C ILE A 16 -15.49 34.66 38.72
N SER A 17 -14.49 34.79 37.84
CA SER A 17 -14.42 35.90 36.89
C SER A 17 -15.16 35.62 35.58
N LEU A 18 -15.45 34.35 35.29
CA LEU A 18 -15.99 33.85 34.00
C LEU A 18 -15.05 34.12 32.81
N ASP A 19 -13.82 34.54 33.08
CA ASP A 19 -12.76 34.75 32.09
C ASP A 19 -11.87 33.52 31.96
N LEU A 20 -11.10 33.45 30.87
CA LEU A 20 -10.06 32.44 30.67
C LEU A 20 -9.07 32.42 31.85
N ILE A 21 -8.83 31.24 32.41
CA ILE A 21 -7.87 31.05 33.50
C ILE A 21 -6.44 31.21 32.97
N LYS A 22 -5.64 32.10 33.57
CA LYS A 22 -4.24 32.33 33.20
C LYS A 22 -3.29 31.59 34.12
N ASP A 23 -3.61 31.57 35.41
CA ASP A 23 -2.84 30.86 36.44
C ASP A 23 -3.77 29.90 37.20
N PRO A 24 -3.98 28.66 36.69
CA PRO A 24 -4.92 27.73 37.29
C PRO A 24 -4.39 27.17 38.61
N VAL A 25 -5.19 27.32 39.67
CA VAL A 25 -4.95 26.78 41.01
C VAL A 25 -6.16 26.02 41.53
N THR A 26 -5.92 24.87 42.16
CA THR A 26 -6.95 23.98 42.67
C THR A 26 -7.02 24.08 44.19
N LEU A 27 -8.25 24.26 44.72
CA LEU A 27 -8.52 24.19 46.16
C LEU A 27 -8.64 22.72 46.63
N CYS A 28 -8.60 22.50 47.94
CA CYS A 28 -8.81 21.17 48.54
C CYS A 28 -10.16 20.51 48.17
N THR A 29 -11.15 21.30 47.73
CA THR A 29 -12.43 20.80 47.21
C THR A 29 -12.37 20.26 45.77
N GLY A 30 -11.19 20.27 45.14
CA GLY A 30 -10.98 19.83 43.76
C GLY A 30 -11.40 20.82 42.66
N GLN A 31 -11.86 22.02 43.03
CA GLN A 31 -12.27 23.06 42.09
C GLN A 31 -11.09 23.94 41.69
N THR A 32 -10.98 24.27 40.41
CA THR A 32 -9.88 25.07 39.85
C THR A 32 -10.34 26.49 39.53
N TYR A 33 -9.51 27.48 39.85
CA TYR A 33 -9.76 28.91 39.64
C TYR A 33 -8.53 29.59 39.05
N ASP A 34 -8.70 30.80 38.53
CA ASP A 34 -7.57 31.69 38.32
C ASP A 34 -7.04 32.19 39.67
N ARG A 35 -5.72 32.12 39.87
CA ARG A 35 -5.04 32.52 41.11
C ARG A 35 -5.48 33.90 41.57
N SER A 36 -5.49 34.88 40.66
CA SER A 36 -5.80 36.26 41.02
C SER A 36 -7.25 36.44 41.49
N SER A 37 -8.17 35.63 40.96
CA SER A 37 -9.59 35.66 41.32
C SER A 37 -9.83 35.02 42.68
N ILE A 38 -9.25 33.85 42.94
CA ILE A 38 -9.45 33.14 44.22
C ILE A 38 -8.68 33.80 45.37
N GLU A 39 -7.50 34.39 45.11
CA GLU A 39 -6.77 35.16 46.12
C GLU A 39 -7.58 36.38 46.61
N LYS A 40 -8.23 37.10 45.70
CA LYS A 40 -9.14 38.21 46.07
C LYS A 40 -10.33 37.74 46.89
N TRP A 41 -10.92 36.60 46.52
CA TRP A 41 -12.04 36.00 47.25
C TRP A 41 -11.67 35.67 48.71
N LEU A 42 -10.50 35.03 48.91
CA LEU A 42 -9.99 34.70 50.24
C LEU A 42 -9.57 35.95 51.02
N ALA A 43 -8.95 36.94 50.36
CA ALA A 43 -8.54 38.20 50.98
C ALA A 43 -9.73 39.05 51.44
N ALA A 44 -10.90 38.92 50.82
CA ALA A 44 -12.15 39.53 51.27
C ALA A 44 -12.76 38.87 52.53
N GLY A 45 -12.09 37.85 53.09
CA GLY A 45 -12.51 37.15 54.30
C GLY A 45 -13.42 35.94 54.07
N ASN A 46 -13.65 35.55 52.80
CA ASN A 46 -14.47 34.38 52.49
C ASN A 46 -13.64 33.10 52.67
N LEU A 47 -14.07 32.21 53.57
CA LEU A 47 -13.43 30.90 53.82
C LEU A 47 -14.26 29.74 53.26
N THR A 48 -14.99 29.97 52.19
CA THR A 48 -15.81 28.97 51.51
C THR A 48 -15.38 28.85 50.05
N CYS A 49 -15.49 27.64 49.50
CA CYS A 49 -15.30 27.40 48.08
C CYS A 49 -16.44 28.07 47.30
N PRO A 50 -16.16 28.96 46.33
CA PRO A 50 -17.19 29.68 45.56
C PRO A 50 -18.21 28.77 44.86
N VAL A 51 -17.78 27.61 44.37
CA VAL A 51 -18.63 26.68 43.61
C VAL A 51 -19.33 25.68 44.51
N THR A 52 -18.59 25.01 45.41
CA THR A 52 -19.18 23.93 46.23
C THR A 52 -19.85 24.43 47.51
N MET A 53 -19.66 25.72 47.85
CA MET A 53 -20.11 26.32 49.12
C MET A 53 -19.59 25.62 50.37
N GLN A 54 -18.60 24.73 50.24
CA GLN A 54 -17.98 24.04 51.37
C GLN A 54 -16.98 24.94 52.07
N LYS A 55 -16.96 24.88 53.41
CA LYS A 55 -15.97 25.60 54.22
C LYS A 55 -14.58 25.02 53.97
N LEU A 56 -13.63 25.88 53.63
CA LEU A 56 -12.24 25.50 53.39
C LEU A 56 -11.57 25.22 54.74
N GLN A 57 -11.20 23.96 54.96
CA GLN A 57 -10.41 23.56 56.14
C GLN A 57 -8.96 24.02 56.01
N ASP A 58 -8.47 24.11 54.77
CA ASP A 58 -7.15 24.62 54.41
C ASP A 58 -7.31 25.56 53.20
N PRO A 59 -6.93 26.85 53.31
CA PRO A 59 -6.94 27.80 52.20
C PRO A 59 -5.74 27.66 51.26
N SER A 60 -4.92 26.62 51.40
CA SER A 60 -3.83 26.35 50.49
C SER A 60 -4.31 26.10 49.05
N MET A 61 -3.54 26.61 48.10
CA MET A 61 -3.82 26.53 46.66
C MET A 61 -2.73 25.71 45.98
N ILE A 62 -3.12 24.64 45.29
CA ILE A 62 -2.17 23.78 44.57
C ILE A 62 -2.16 24.20 43.09
N PRO A 63 -1.01 24.57 42.49
CA PRO A 63 -0.93 24.87 41.06
C PRO A 63 -1.38 23.69 40.20
N ASN A 64 -2.25 23.94 39.22
CA ASN A 64 -2.73 22.94 38.27
C ASN A 64 -1.98 23.09 36.93
N ASN A 65 -0.73 22.61 36.92
CA ASN A 65 0.14 22.71 35.75
C ASN A 65 -0.43 21.99 34.52
N THR A 66 -1.19 20.92 34.73
CA THR A 66 -1.89 20.20 33.66
C THR A 66 -2.90 21.11 32.97
N LEU A 67 -3.80 21.76 33.72
CA LEU A 67 -4.79 22.67 33.13
C LEU A 67 -4.12 23.87 32.45
N ARG A 68 -3.02 24.38 33.01
CA ARG A 68 -2.25 25.48 32.38
C ARG A 68 -1.77 25.07 30.99
N HIS A 69 -1.14 23.89 30.89
CA HIS A 69 -0.65 23.36 29.60
C HIS A 69 -1.79 23.15 28.59
N LEU A 70 -2.96 22.65 29.03
CA LEU A 70 -4.13 22.47 28.17
C LEU A 70 -4.64 23.80 27.61
N ILE A 71 -4.70 24.85 28.44
CA ILE A 71 -5.14 26.19 28.03
C ILE A 71 -4.15 26.82 27.05
N ASP A 72 -2.84 26.73 27.33
CA ASP A 72 -1.80 27.27 26.46
C ASP A 72 -1.84 26.63 25.06
N GLN A 73 -2.11 25.33 24.98
CA GLN A 73 -2.26 24.63 23.69
C GLN A 73 -3.59 24.94 23.00
N TRP A 74 -4.69 25.08 23.75
CA TRP A 74 -5.96 25.55 23.17
C TRP A 74 -5.81 26.92 22.50
N LEU A 75 -5.06 27.83 23.13
CA LEU A 75 -4.75 29.15 22.59
C LEU A 75 -3.91 29.07 21.29
N GLN A 76 -3.12 28.01 21.09
CA GLN A 76 -2.31 27.81 19.88
C GLN A 76 -3.07 27.09 18.76
N ILE A 77 -3.94 26.13 19.09
CA ILE A 77 -4.59 25.21 18.12
C ILE A 77 -6.00 25.69 17.71
N GLY A 78 -6.66 26.51 18.55
CA GLY A 78 -7.98 27.06 18.25
C GLY A 78 -9.13 26.03 18.32
N PRO A 79 -10.23 26.22 17.57
CA PRO A 79 -11.49 25.46 17.73
C PRO A 79 -11.43 23.96 17.39
N GLN A 80 -10.26 23.41 17.03
CA GLN A 80 -10.04 21.99 16.79
C GLN A 80 -9.56 21.23 18.04
N PHE A 81 -9.50 21.89 19.19
CA PHE A 81 -9.02 21.33 20.44
C PHE A 81 -9.98 20.28 21.02
N ASP A 82 -9.51 19.04 21.18
CA ASP A 82 -10.17 17.99 21.95
C ASP A 82 -9.18 17.45 23.01
N PRO A 83 -9.50 17.55 24.32
CA PRO A 83 -8.65 17.09 25.42
C PRO A 83 -8.18 15.63 25.31
N PHE A 84 -8.94 14.76 24.63
CA PHE A 84 -8.56 13.36 24.43
C PHE A 84 -7.42 13.15 23.41
N TYR A 85 -7.08 14.17 22.60
CA TYR A 85 -5.96 14.08 21.65
C TYR A 85 -4.58 14.22 22.32
N LEU A 86 -4.49 14.87 23.48
CA LEU A 86 -3.20 15.15 24.12
C LEU A 86 -2.59 13.92 24.80
N SER A 87 -3.38 13.12 25.51
CA SER A 87 -2.91 11.84 26.08
C SER A 87 -2.47 10.86 24.98
N LYS A 88 -3.13 10.89 23.82
CA LYS A 88 -2.78 10.09 22.65
C LYS A 88 -1.47 10.57 22.02
N ASN A 89 -1.26 11.88 21.87
CA ASN A 89 -0.02 12.42 21.32
C ASN A 89 1.20 12.18 22.23
N ASP A 90 1.06 12.34 23.54
CA ASP A 90 2.16 12.05 24.49
C ASP A 90 2.52 10.56 24.48
N TYR A 91 1.51 9.69 24.40
CA TYR A 91 1.72 8.26 24.23
C TYR A 91 2.42 7.95 22.91
N LEU A 92 1.96 8.49 21.79
CA LEU A 92 2.59 8.30 20.48
C LEU A 92 4.02 8.85 20.44
N ALA A 93 4.29 10.00 21.06
CA ALA A 93 5.63 10.55 21.18
C ALA A 93 6.56 9.60 21.97
N SER A 94 6.04 8.97 23.03
CA SER A 94 6.80 7.96 23.78
C SER A 94 7.13 6.72 22.93
N LEU A 95 6.19 6.24 22.12
CA LEU A 95 6.42 5.12 21.19
C LEU A 95 7.44 5.49 20.11
N LYS A 96 7.35 6.71 19.57
CA LYS A 96 8.30 7.24 18.59
C LYS A 96 9.73 7.26 19.13
N LYS A 97 9.91 7.74 20.37
CA LYS A 97 11.21 7.78 21.04
C LYS A 97 11.84 6.39 21.22
N ILE A 98 11.03 5.36 21.48
CA ILE A 98 11.52 3.97 21.58
C ILE A 98 12.01 3.47 20.21
N LEU A 99 11.28 3.77 19.14
CA LEU A 99 11.65 3.39 17.78
C LEU A 99 12.93 4.09 17.30
N GLU A 100 13.09 5.37 17.63
CA GLU A 100 14.27 6.18 17.30
C GLU A 100 15.51 5.81 18.11
N SER A 101 15.34 5.24 19.32
CA SER A 101 16.47 4.86 20.16
C SER A 101 17.35 3.82 19.45
N GLY A 102 18.64 4.14 19.31
CA GLY A 102 19.65 3.24 18.76
C GLY A 102 20.02 2.08 19.70
N GLU A 103 19.80 2.26 21.00
CA GLU A 103 20.10 1.28 22.05
C GLU A 103 18.97 0.27 22.29
N ALA A 104 17.76 0.58 21.79
CA ALA A 104 16.60 -0.29 21.93
C ALA A 104 16.76 -1.58 21.10
N SER A 105 16.56 -2.74 21.75
CA SER A 105 16.61 -4.05 21.08
C SER A 105 15.52 -4.16 20.02
N LEU A 106 15.75 -4.98 18.98
CA LEU A 106 14.73 -5.26 17.95
C LEU A 106 13.44 -5.79 18.55
N GLU A 107 13.51 -6.57 19.65
CA GLU A 107 12.35 -7.04 20.39
C GLU A 107 11.52 -5.90 20.97
N SER A 108 12.14 -4.92 21.63
CA SER A 108 11.44 -3.75 22.18
C SER A 108 10.78 -2.91 21.07
N LYS A 109 11.43 -2.80 19.91
CA LYS A 109 10.87 -2.14 18.72
C LYS A 109 9.69 -2.93 18.16
N CYS A 110 9.76 -4.27 18.10
CA CYS A 110 8.64 -5.12 17.69
C CYS A 110 7.43 -4.97 18.62
N GLN A 111 7.64 -4.96 19.94
CA GLN A 111 6.55 -4.72 20.90
C GLN A 111 5.90 -3.34 20.70
N THR A 112 6.72 -2.34 20.36
CA THR A 112 6.24 -0.99 20.03
C THR A 112 5.43 -0.97 18.74
N LEU A 113 5.88 -1.68 17.70
CA LEU A 113 5.15 -1.84 16.44
C LEU A 113 3.81 -2.56 16.63
N GLN A 114 3.73 -3.58 17.49
CA GLN A 114 2.47 -4.25 17.81
C GLN A 114 1.45 -3.28 18.43
N LYS A 115 1.91 -2.39 19.33
CA LYS A 115 1.06 -1.34 19.90
C LYS A 115 0.58 -0.36 18.83
N LEU A 116 1.46 0.03 17.90
CA LEU A 116 1.09 0.89 16.77
C LEU A 116 0.09 0.21 15.83
N GLN A 117 0.25 -1.09 15.55
CA GLN A 117 -0.69 -1.85 14.74
C GLN A 117 -2.10 -1.83 15.33
N ALA A 118 -2.24 -2.06 16.64
CA ALA A 118 -3.54 -1.96 17.32
C ALA A 118 -4.18 -0.58 17.14
N LEU A 119 -3.39 0.50 17.32
CA LEU A 119 -3.89 1.88 17.15
C LEU A 119 -4.37 2.19 15.72
N THR A 120 -3.69 1.63 14.73
CA THR A 120 -4.06 1.79 13.32
C THR A 120 -5.29 0.95 12.92
N GLU A 121 -5.65 -0.08 13.70
CA GLU A 121 -6.85 -0.91 13.48
C GLU A 121 -8.11 -0.30 14.10
N GLU A 122 -7.94 0.41 15.22
CA GLU A 122 -9.05 0.94 16.01
C GLU A 122 -9.68 2.22 15.43
N SER A 123 -8.93 3.03 14.64
CA SER A 123 -9.44 4.34 14.19
C SER A 123 -8.77 4.92 12.95
N HIS A 124 -9.56 5.41 11.97
CA HIS A 124 -9.06 6.19 10.83
C HIS A 124 -8.35 7.49 11.26
N SER A 125 -8.79 8.13 12.36
CA SER A 125 -8.14 9.31 12.92
C SER A 125 -6.75 9.01 13.51
N GLY A 126 -6.50 7.76 13.94
CA GLY A 126 -5.19 7.29 14.36
C GLY A 126 -4.14 7.37 13.25
N ASN A 127 -4.51 6.99 12.03
CA ASN A 127 -3.58 6.98 10.90
C ASN A 127 -3.15 8.40 10.51
N SER A 128 -4.08 9.36 10.46
CA SER A 128 -3.76 10.76 10.17
C SER A 128 -2.81 11.37 11.21
N CYS A 129 -3.04 11.07 12.49
CA CYS A 129 -2.15 11.51 13.57
C CYS A 129 -0.73 10.90 13.45
N LEU A 130 -0.63 9.62 13.11
CA LEU A 130 0.67 8.96 12.88
C LEU A 130 1.43 9.55 11.69
N LEU A 131 0.73 9.91 10.61
CA LEU A 131 1.33 10.59 9.46
C LEU A 131 1.85 11.99 9.85
N GLN A 132 1.03 12.79 10.53
CA GLN A 132 1.43 14.12 11.03
C GLN A 132 2.64 14.07 11.98
N LEU A 133 2.74 13.01 12.79
CA LEU A 133 3.88 12.80 13.69
C LEU A 133 5.11 12.20 12.98
N GLY A 134 5.05 11.94 11.68
CA GLY A 134 6.19 11.47 10.88
C GLY A 134 6.55 10.00 11.13
N PHE A 135 5.59 9.15 11.47
CA PHE A 135 5.85 7.71 11.65
C PHE A 135 6.19 7.00 10.33
N LEU A 136 5.56 7.38 9.22
CA LEU A 136 5.84 6.76 7.92
C LEU A 136 7.31 6.88 7.51
N PRO A 137 7.92 8.07 7.42
CA PRO A 137 9.34 8.19 7.08
C PRO A 137 10.26 7.52 8.11
N LEU A 138 9.92 7.56 9.40
CA LEU A 138 10.68 6.86 10.45
C LEU A 138 10.68 5.34 10.24
N LEU A 139 9.52 4.74 9.95
CA LEU A 139 9.41 3.30 9.73
C LEU A 139 10.16 2.86 8.48
N LEU A 140 10.08 3.64 7.41
CA LEU A 140 10.84 3.38 6.19
C LEU A 140 12.36 3.49 6.43
N GLU A 141 12.80 4.46 7.22
CA GLU A 141 14.21 4.61 7.60
C GLU A 141 14.68 3.44 8.49
N LEU A 142 13.83 2.94 9.40
CA LEU A 142 14.17 1.76 10.20
C LEU A 142 14.22 0.47 9.37
N LEU A 143 13.39 0.36 8.32
CA LEU A 143 13.36 -0.79 7.42
C LEU A 143 14.53 -0.80 6.43
N PHE A 144 14.85 0.35 5.84
CA PHE A 144 15.74 0.43 4.68
C PHE A 144 17.05 1.21 4.97
N GLY A 145 17.15 1.93 6.08
CA GLY A 145 18.31 2.76 6.41
C GLY A 145 19.58 1.98 6.81
N LYS A 146 19.44 0.72 7.22
CA LYS A 146 20.58 -0.16 7.54
C LYS A 146 20.70 -1.27 6.50
N VAL A 147 21.90 -1.40 5.92
CA VAL A 147 22.24 -2.48 4.99
C VAL A 147 22.80 -3.65 5.78
N GLU A 148 22.03 -4.73 5.92
CA GLU A 148 22.48 -5.97 6.56
C GLU A 148 22.73 -7.04 5.51
N SER A 149 23.91 -7.66 5.47
CA SER A 149 24.21 -8.68 4.46
C SER A 149 23.39 -9.97 4.63
N LYS A 150 22.94 -10.27 5.85
CA LYS A 150 22.15 -11.45 6.20
C LYS A 150 21.07 -11.05 7.20
N LEU A 151 19.83 -11.46 6.93
CA LEU A 151 18.72 -11.22 7.84
C LEU A 151 18.75 -12.22 9.00
N SER A 152 18.78 -11.69 10.23
CA SER A 152 18.50 -12.49 11.42
C SER A 152 17.00 -12.79 11.53
N GLU A 153 16.61 -13.80 12.32
CA GLU A 153 15.20 -14.12 12.56
C GLU A 153 14.44 -12.94 13.20
N GLU A 154 15.10 -12.20 14.09
CA GLU A 154 14.57 -10.99 14.72
C GLU A 154 14.32 -9.88 13.68
N CYS A 155 15.26 -9.68 12.74
CA CYS A 155 15.11 -8.70 11.66
C CYS A 155 13.94 -9.06 10.73
N VAL A 156 13.74 -10.35 10.41
CA VAL A 156 12.61 -10.81 9.60
C VAL A 156 11.28 -10.51 10.30
N LYS A 157 11.18 -10.81 11.60
CA LYS A 157 9.98 -10.54 12.40
C LYS A 157 9.69 -9.03 12.47
N PHE A 158 10.71 -8.23 12.75
CA PHE A 158 10.61 -6.77 12.76
C PHE A 158 10.15 -6.22 11.41
N ALA A 159 10.80 -6.65 10.32
CA ALA A 159 10.50 -6.18 8.97
C ALA A 159 9.05 -6.49 8.57
N GLY A 160 8.55 -7.70 8.88
CA GLY A 160 7.17 -8.05 8.62
C GLY A 160 6.15 -7.14 9.35
N GLN A 161 6.42 -6.81 10.61
CA GLN A 161 5.55 -5.92 11.39
C GLN A 161 5.61 -4.48 10.88
N ALA A 162 6.81 -3.97 10.62
CA ALA A 162 7.02 -2.61 10.13
C ALA A 162 6.40 -2.42 8.74
N LEU A 163 6.56 -3.38 7.82
CA LEU A 163 5.95 -3.32 6.48
C LEU A 163 4.42 -3.31 6.55
N SER A 164 3.82 -4.08 7.45
CA SER A 164 2.37 -4.06 7.65
C SER A 164 1.88 -2.68 8.13
N CYS A 165 2.60 -2.02 9.03
CA CYS A 165 2.30 -0.64 9.44
C CYS A 165 2.46 0.34 8.27
N VAL A 166 3.56 0.25 7.53
CA VAL A 166 3.85 1.12 6.38
C VAL A 166 2.75 1.03 5.32
N LEU A 167 2.34 -0.17 4.92
CA LEU A 167 1.29 -0.37 3.92
C LEU A 167 -0.05 0.24 4.36
N ARG A 168 -0.39 0.11 5.64
CA ARG A 168 -1.60 0.71 6.20
C ARG A 168 -1.53 2.24 6.17
N LEU A 169 -0.38 2.82 6.47
CA LEU A 169 -0.18 4.28 6.37
C LEU A 169 -0.23 4.76 4.91
N LEU A 170 0.43 4.05 3.99
CA LEU A 170 0.43 4.36 2.54
C LEU A 170 -0.97 4.33 1.90
N SER A 171 -1.92 3.60 2.47
CA SER A 171 -3.31 3.61 1.98
C SER A 171 -4.00 4.98 2.08
N HIS A 172 -3.37 5.96 2.74
CA HIS A 172 -3.86 7.35 2.87
C HIS A 172 -3.21 8.30 1.84
N GLY A 173 -2.38 7.80 0.91
CA GLY A 173 -1.91 8.55 -0.26
C GLY A 173 -0.57 9.28 -0.13
N GLU A 174 0.14 9.17 0.99
CA GLU A 174 1.46 9.81 1.17
C GLU A 174 2.60 8.96 0.58
N TYR A 175 2.77 9.00 -0.75
CA TYR A 175 3.77 8.19 -1.45
C TYR A 175 5.15 8.86 -1.56
N GLU A 176 5.26 10.16 -1.33
CA GLU A 176 6.50 10.93 -1.53
C GLU A 176 7.67 10.39 -0.71
N CYS A 177 7.43 9.92 0.53
CA CYS A 177 8.46 9.35 1.39
C CYS A 177 9.17 8.12 0.78
N LEU A 178 8.50 7.39 -0.13
CA LEU A 178 9.09 6.23 -0.81
C LEU A 178 10.28 6.63 -1.69
N ASN A 179 10.39 7.89 -2.11
CA ASN A 179 11.51 8.40 -2.90
C ASN A 179 12.87 8.25 -2.19
N MET A 180 12.92 8.00 -0.87
CA MET A 180 14.17 7.62 -0.20
C MET A 180 14.82 6.36 -0.80
N LEU A 181 14.03 5.46 -1.40
CA LEU A 181 14.53 4.27 -2.11
C LEU A 181 15.27 4.62 -3.41
N LYS A 182 15.35 5.90 -3.80
CA LYS A 182 16.27 6.35 -4.85
C LYS A 182 17.73 6.24 -4.39
N GLU A 183 18.02 6.27 -3.10
CA GLU A 183 19.36 6.05 -2.56
C GLU A 183 19.79 4.57 -2.75
N GLU A 184 21.00 4.34 -3.27
CA GLU A 184 21.48 2.98 -3.59
C GLU A 184 21.55 2.07 -2.35
N SER A 185 21.97 2.61 -1.19
CA SER A 185 22.03 1.86 0.07
C SER A 185 20.64 1.36 0.49
N LYS A 186 19.64 2.24 0.46
CA LYS A 186 18.26 1.92 0.84
C LYS A 186 17.61 0.94 -0.13
N LEU A 187 17.87 1.10 -1.43
CA LEU A 187 17.44 0.16 -2.45
C LEU A 187 18.10 -1.22 -2.28
N GLN A 188 19.37 -1.26 -1.87
CA GLN A 188 20.06 -2.52 -1.56
C GLN A 188 19.41 -3.24 -0.38
N SER A 189 19.01 -2.51 0.67
CA SER A 189 18.24 -3.08 1.79
C SER A 189 16.89 -3.64 1.34
N PHE A 190 16.18 -2.90 0.47
CA PHE A 190 14.95 -3.39 -0.15
C PHE A 190 15.17 -4.71 -0.90
N GLN A 191 16.23 -4.80 -1.70
CA GLN A 191 16.59 -6.03 -2.43
C GLN A 191 16.92 -7.20 -1.50
N ILE A 192 17.66 -6.96 -0.41
CA ILE A 192 18.02 -8.01 0.55
C ILE A 192 16.76 -8.56 1.24
N LEU A 193 15.85 -7.67 1.65
CA LEU A 193 14.54 -8.07 2.19
C LEU A 193 13.71 -8.84 1.17
N PHE A 194 13.77 -8.45 -0.11
CA PHE A 194 13.06 -9.16 -1.17
C PHE A 194 13.64 -10.56 -1.44
N ASP A 195 14.97 -10.70 -1.42
CA ASP A 195 15.64 -11.96 -1.71
C ASP A 195 15.50 -12.96 -0.55
N GLN A 196 15.81 -12.51 0.67
CA GLN A 196 15.90 -13.35 1.87
C GLN A 196 14.64 -13.37 2.73
N GLY A 197 13.67 -12.49 2.47
CA GLY A 197 12.44 -12.38 3.26
C GLY A 197 11.45 -13.54 3.08
N THR A 198 10.49 -13.62 4.00
CA THR A 198 9.37 -14.57 3.92
C THR A 198 8.41 -14.21 2.79
N SER A 199 7.54 -15.14 2.39
CA SER A 199 6.48 -14.86 1.39
C SER A 199 5.62 -13.65 1.75
N LYS A 200 5.31 -13.44 3.04
CA LYS A 200 4.58 -12.26 3.51
C LYS A 200 5.35 -10.96 3.26
N ILE A 201 6.66 -10.94 3.56
CA ILE A 201 7.52 -9.78 3.31
C ILE A 201 7.58 -9.48 1.81
N LYS A 202 7.80 -10.51 0.97
CA LYS A 202 7.83 -10.35 -0.48
C LYS A 202 6.52 -9.78 -1.02
N GLY A 203 5.38 -10.28 -0.53
CA GLY A 203 4.06 -9.74 -0.86
C GLY A 203 3.90 -8.27 -0.45
N SER A 204 4.32 -7.92 0.77
CA SER A 204 4.28 -6.52 1.22
C SER A 204 5.20 -5.60 0.41
N LEU A 205 6.38 -6.06 0.00
CA LEU A 205 7.28 -5.30 -0.88
C LEU A 205 6.69 -5.14 -2.29
N CYS A 206 5.98 -6.14 -2.81
CA CYS A 206 5.23 -6.03 -4.07
C CYS A 206 4.14 -4.95 -3.99
N GLN A 207 3.40 -4.90 -2.89
CA GLN A 207 2.41 -3.84 -2.65
C GLN A 207 3.04 -2.45 -2.55
N ILE A 208 4.26 -2.34 -2.02
CA ILE A 208 5.03 -1.08 -2.08
C ILE A 208 5.39 -0.73 -3.54
N ILE A 209 5.77 -1.70 -4.38
CA ILE A 209 6.03 -1.47 -5.81
C ILE A 209 4.76 -0.97 -6.52
N GLU A 210 3.59 -1.52 -6.18
CA GLU A 210 2.31 -1.05 -6.69
C GLU A 210 2.02 0.40 -6.25
N ALA A 211 2.23 0.72 -4.98
CA ALA A 211 2.09 2.08 -4.46
C ALA A 211 3.03 3.07 -5.18
N ILE A 212 4.28 2.66 -5.43
CA ILE A 212 5.27 3.43 -6.21
C ILE A 212 4.81 3.63 -7.66
N SER A 213 4.12 2.67 -8.26
CA SER A 213 3.69 2.77 -9.66
C SER A 213 2.39 3.55 -9.83
N SER A 214 1.61 3.69 -8.75
CA SER A 214 0.29 4.34 -8.74
C SER A 214 0.35 5.87 -8.64
N SER A 215 1.49 6.43 -8.24
CA SER A 215 1.66 7.85 -7.94
C SER A 215 2.63 8.54 -8.91
N SER A 216 2.32 9.78 -9.25
CA SER A 216 3.17 10.59 -10.14
C SER A 216 4.45 11.07 -9.44
N GLU A 217 4.38 11.26 -8.12
CA GLU A 217 5.47 11.72 -7.24
C GLU A 217 6.62 10.71 -7.17
N THR A 218 6.32 9.44 -7.40
CA THR A 218 7.27 8.31 -7.32
C THR A 218 7.64 7.76 -8.70
N ARG A 219 7.26 8.45 -9.79
CA ARG A 219 7.49 8.00 -11.18
C ARG A 219 8.95 7.71 -11.51
N GLU A 220 9.88 8.55 -11.06
CA GLU A 220 11.32 8.33 -11.26
C GLU A 220 11.83 7.09 -10.51
N LEU A 221 11.31 6.84 -9.31
CA LEU A 221 11.62 5.64 -8.54
C LEU A 221 11.07 4.40 -9.25
N CYS A 222 9.83 4.46 -9.75
CA CYS A 222 9.24 3.39 -10.57
C CYS A 222 10.13 3.05 -11.79
N ALA A 223 10.67 4.07 -12.48
CA ALA A 223 11.61 3.89 -13.58
C ALA A 223 12.94 3.25 -13.12
N LYS A 224 13.44 3.61 -11.93
CA LYS A 224 14.65 3.03 -11.35
C LYS A 224 14.46 1.56 -10.98
N LEU A 225 13.33 1.20 -10.38
CA LEU A 225 12.98 -0.19 -10.08
C LEU A 225 12.87 -1.03 -11.36
N GLY A 226 12.26 -0.48 -12.41
CA GLY A 226 12.15 -1.13 -13.71
C GLY A 226 13.48 -1.30 -14.48
N LYS A 227 14.57 -0.64 -14.06
CA LYS A 227 15.93 -0.87 -14.59
C LYS A 227 16.73 -1.87 -13.78
N ASN A 228 16.20 -2.31 -12.64
CA ASN A 228 16.92 -3.15 -11.70
C ASN A 228 16.75 -4.63 -12.04
N SER A 229 17.65 -5.17 -12.88
CA SER A 229 17.61 -6.57 -13.33
C SER A 229 17.47 -7.58 -12.20
N ARG A 230 18.11 -7.36 -11.04
CA ARG A 230 18.03 -8.28 -9.90
C ARG A 230 16.61 -8.33 -9.33
N LEU A 231 15.98 -7.17 -9.16
CA LEU A 231 14.60 -7.10 -8.68
C LEU A 231 13.63 -7.74 -9.68
N LEU A 232 13.79 -7.46 -10.98
CA LEU A 232 12.94 -8.02 -12.02
C LEU A 232 13.04 -9.55 -12.07
N LYS A 233 14.25 -10.12 -12.03
CA LYS A 233 14.45 -11.57 -11.92
C LYS A 233 13.82 -12.14 -10.65
N GLY A 234 13.93 -11.42 -9.53
CA GLY A 234 13.31 -11.79 -8.27
C GLY A 234 11.77 -11.86 -8.36
N LEU A 235 11.13 -10.86 -8.98
CA LEU A 235 9.69 -10.83 -9.21
C LEU A 235 9.24 -11.98 -10.12
N ILE A 236 9.96 -12.21 -11.21
CA ILE A 236 9.67 -13.31 -12.14
C ILE A 236 9.81 -14.65 -11.42
N HIS A 237 10.85 -14.83 -10.60
CA HIS A 237 11.00 -16.04 -9.79
C HIS A 237 9.85 -16.21 -8.78
N LEU A 238 9.39 -15.13 -8.14
CA LEU A 238 8.25 -15.15 -7.21
C LEU A 238 6.96 -15.61 -7.89
N VAL A 239 6.72 -15.16 -9.12
CA VAL A 239 5.54 -15.56 -9.93
C VAL A 239 5.54 -17.04 -10.29
N HIS A 240 6.72 -17.66 -10.44
CA HIS A 240 6.84 -19.09 -10.70
C HIS A 240 6.54 -19.96 -9.47
N GLN A 241 6.55 -19.41 -8.27
CA GLN A 241 6.30 -20.19 -7.06
C GLN A 241 4.82 -20.58 -6.96
N THR A 242 4.55 -21.85 -6.71
CA THR A 242 3.19 -22.44 -6.66
C THR A 242 2.42 -22.10 -5.38
N TYR A 243 3.10 -21.73 -4.30
CA TYR A 243 2.47 -21.36 -3.03
C TYR A 243 3.09 -20.06 -2.51
N GLY A 244 2.27 -19.06 -2.19
CA GLY A 244 2.72 -17.81 -1.55
C GLY A 244 2.35 -16.54 -2.31
N ALA A 245 3.25 -15.55 -2.29
CA ALA A 245 3.03 -14.20 -2.81
C ALA A 245 3.18 -14.08 -4.35
N SER A 246 2.86 -15.14 -5.09
CA SER A 246 2.90 -15.14 -6.56
C SER A 246 1.88 -14.16 -7.15
N ASP A 247 0.69 -14.06 -6.55
CA ASP A 247 -0.33 -13.10 -6.92
C ASP A 247 0.17 -11.65 -6.78
N SER A 248 0.77 -11.31 -5.62
CA SER A 248 1.40 -10.00 -5.43
C SER A 248 2.55 -9.75 -6.42
N GLY A 249 3.27 -10.80 -6.83
CA GLY A 249 4.26 -10.72 -7.90
C GLY A 249 3.65 -10.32 -9.25
N ILE A 250 2.48 -10.87 -9.60
CA ILE A 250 1.75 -10.49 -10.82
C ILE A 250 1.31 -9.02 -10.74
N GLU A 251 0.76 -8.60 -9.61
CA GLU A 251 0.31 -7.21 -9.38
C GLU A 251 1.49 -6.23 -9.52
N ALA A 252 2.63 -6.53 -8.89
CA ALA A 252 3.83 -5.71 -9.01
C ALA A 252 4.40 -5.64 -10.44
N ILE A 253 4.45 -6.76 -11.17
CA ILE A 253 4.87 -6.76 -12.58
C ILE A 253 3.91 -5.93 -13.43
N SER A 254 2.60 -6.13 -13.27
CA SER A 254 1.58 -5.35 -13.98
C SER A 254 1.72 -3.85 -13.69
N ALA A 255 1.96 -3.49 -12.43
CA ALA A 255 2.13 -2.10 -12.00
C ALA A 255 3.39 -1.46 -12.62
N LEU A 256 4.52 -2.17 -12.67
CA LEU A 256 5.72 -1.69 -13.34
C LEU A 256 5.53 -1.51 -14.84
N CYS A 257 4.73 -2.36 -15.50
CA CYS A 257 4.40 -2.25 -16.93
C CYS A 257 3.58 -1.00 -17.30
N CYS A 258 2.91 -0.36 -16.32
CA CYS A 258 2.21 0.90 -16.54
C CYS A 258 3.16 1.99 -17.05
N LEU A 259 4.45 1.92 -16.71
CA LEU A 259 5.48 2.80 -17.24
C LEU A 259 6.16 2.19 -18.47
N GLU A 260 6.04 2.87 -19.62
CA GLU A 260 6.57 2.37 -20.91
C GLU A 260 8.07 2.05 -20.87
N SER A 261 8.87 2.86 -20.16
CA SER A 261 10.31 2.66 -20.05
C SER A 261 10.72 1.37 -19.36
N ASN A 262 9.80 0.70 -18.64
CA ASN A 262 10.08 -0.52 -17.89
C ASN A 262 9.78 -1.79 -18.70
N ARG A 263 8.95 -1.69 -19.74
CA ARG A 263 8.43 -2.84 -20.48
C ARG A 263 9.55 -3.64 -21.15
N GLU A 264 10.48 -2.96 -21.80
CA GLU A 264 11.62 -3.61 -22.48
C GLU A 264 12.49 -4.40 -21.50
N ASN A 265 12.83 -3.80 -20.34
CA ASN A 265 13.64 -4.48 -19.33
C ASN A 265 12.90 -5.69 -18.75
N LEU A 266 11.59 -5.58 -18.51
CA LEU A 266 10.78 -6.70 -18.04
C LEU A 266 10.76 -7.87 -19.05
N VAL A 267 10.67 -7.57 -20.34
CA VAL A 267 10.73 -8.59 -21.39
C VAL A 267 12.11 -9.23 -21.43
N GLN A 268 13.19 -8.44 -21.40
CA GLN A 268 14.58 -8.92 -21.40
C GLN A 268 14.89 -9.84 -20.22
N GLU A 269 14.33 -9.55 -19.05
CA GLU A 269 14.54 -10.38 -17.84
C GLU A 269 13.64 -11.63 -17.80
N GLY A 270 12.78 -11.84 -18.80
CA GLY A 270 11.95 -13.04 -18.92
C GLY A 270 10.51 -12.90 -18.40
N GLY A 271 9.99 -11.67 -18.31
CA GLY A 271 8.65 -11.37 -17.81
C GLY A 271 7.54 -12.11 -18.57
N ILE A 272 7.64 -12.18 -19.90
CA ILE A 272 6.70 -12.95 -20.74
C ILE A 272 6.67 -14.43 -20.34
N ASN A 273 7.84 -15.05 -20.19
CA ASN A 273 7.93 -16.46 -19.78
C ASN A 273 7.34 -16.70 -18.38
N GLY A 274 7.60 -15.79 -17.44
CA GLY A 274 7.03 -15.88 -16.09
C GLY A 274 5.51 -15.82 -16.08
N LEU A 275 4.92 -14.86 -16.80
CA LEU A 275 3.48 -14.70 -16.90
C LEU A 275 2.82 -15.89 -17.62
N LEU A 276 3.44 -16.39 -18.70
CA LEU A 276 2.93 -17.56 -19.43
C LEU A 276 2.95 -18.83 -18.59
N THR A 277 4.04 -19.08 -17.86
CA THR A 277 4.11 -20.21 -16.93
C THR A 277 3.05 -20.07 -15.85
N TYR A 278 2.81 -18.86 -15.34
CA TYR A 278 1.77 -18.63 -14.34
C TYR A 278 0.37 -18.98 -14.85
N ILE A 279 0.06 -18.64 -16.11
CA ILE A 279 -1.23 -18.97 -16.75
C ILE A 279 -1.33 -20.47 -17.06
N TYR A 280 -0.25 -21.06 -17.59
CA TYR A 280 -0.22 -22.45 -18.02
C TYR A 280 -0.38 -23.42 -16.85
N ASP A 281 0.29 -23.14 -15.72
CA ASP A 281 0.25 -23.96 -14.51
C ASP A 281 -1.01 -23.74 -13.65
N ALA A 282 -1.96 -22.93 -14.11
CA ALA A 282 -3.28 -22.81 -13.50
C ALA A 282 -4.11 -24.10 -13.70
N GLN A 283 -3.72 -25.22 -13.07
CA GLN A 283 -4.57 -26.40 -12.95
C GLN A 283 -5.32 -26.28 -11.61
N GLY A 284 -6.63 -26.10 -11.66
CA GLY A 284 -7.46 -25.86 -10.46
C GLY A 284 -7.82 -24.39 -10.27
N HIS A 285 -8.91 -24.14 -9.53
CA HIS A 285 -9.57 -22.83 -9.38
C HIS A 285 -8.77 -21.77 -8.59
N GLU A 286 -7.45 -21.89 -8.45
CA GLU A 286 -6.65 -21.13 -7.47
C GLU A 286 -5.64 -20.13 -8.09
N ARG A 287 -5.87 -19.64 -9.32
CA ARG A 287 -5.10 -18.51 -9.88
C ARG A 287 -6.05 -17.41 -10.32
N ASN A 288 -6.42 -16.58 -9.35
CA ASN A 288 -7.39 -15.49 -9.49
C ASN A 288 -6.86 -14.35 -10.38
N LEU A 289 -5.55 -14.17 -10.45
CA LEU A 289 -4.91 -13.09 -11.21
C LEU A 289 -4.44 -13.51 -12.62
N ALA A 290 -4.82 -14.68 -13.11
CA ALA A 290 -4.59 -15.06 -14.50
C ALA A 290 -5.16 -14.06 -15.54
N PRO A 291 -6.33 -13.41 -15.32
CA PRO A 291 -6.81 -12.35 -16.22
C PRO A 291 -5.86 -11.15 -16.25
N LEU A 292 -5.32 -10.75 -15.09
CA LEU A 292 -4.37 -9.65 -14.96
C LEU A 292 -3.02 -9.98 -15.63
N ALA A 293 -2.53 -11.22 -15.44
CA ALA A 293 -1.33 -11.71 -16.12
C ALA A 293 -1.52 -11.68 -17.66
N MET A 294 -2.70 -12.10 -18.15
CA MET A 294 -3.03 -12.06 -19.57
C MET A 294 -3.10 -10.62 -20.10
N ALA A 295 -3.75 -9.70 -19.37
CA ALA A 295 -3.78 -8.28 -19.74
C ALA A 295 -2.36 -7.67 -19.77
N THR A 296 -1.49 -8.09 -18.85
CA THR A 296 -0.09 -7.64 -18.81
C THR A 296 0.70 -8.15 -20.03
N ILE A 297 0.49 -9.41 -20.44
CA ILE A 297 1.06 -9.94 -21.69
C ILE A 297 0.57 -9.13 -22.90
N GLU A 298 -0.74 -8.88 -23.01
CA GLU A 298 -1.30 -8.06 -24.10
C GLU A 298 -0.59 -6.69 -24.18
N LEU A 299 -0.37 -6.05 -23.04
CA LEU A 299 0.31 -4.76 -22.96
C LEU A 299 1.78 -4.85 -23.43
N LEU A 300 2.49 -5.92 -23.08
CA LEU A 300 3.88 -6.13 -23.46
C LEU A 300 4.04 -6.50 -24.94
N LEU A 301 3.05 -7.14 -25.57
CA LEU A 301 3.06 -7.53 -26.99
C LEU A 301 3.09 -6.35 -27.98
N GLY A 302 3.01 -5.11 -27.49
CA GLY A 302 3.39 -3.93 -28.27
C GLY A 302 4.88 -3.87 -28.64
N LEU A 303 5.73 -4.65 -27.97
CA LEU A 303 7.16 -4.75 -28.23
C LEU A 303 7.48 -5.98 -29.09
N GLU A 304 8.39 -5.83 -30.06
CA GLU A 304 8.79 -6.94 -30.92
C GLU A 304 9.52 -8.04 -30.13
N SER A 305 10.38 -7.65 -29.18
CA SER A 305 11.06 -8.57 -28.26
C SER A 305 10.09 -9.42 -27.44
N ALA A 306 8.91 -8.89 -27.11
CA ALA A 306 7.88 -9.64 -26.39
C ALA A 306 7.19 -10.68 -27.27
N LYS A 307 6.96 -10.35 -28.56
CA LYS A 307 6.39 -11.30 -29.53
C LYS A 307 7.33 -12.46 -29.77
N GLU A 308 8.61 -12.18 -29.98
CA GLU A 308 9.66 -13.20 -30.12
C GLU A 308 9.72 -14.10 -28.88
N ALA A 309 9.75 -13.51 -27.69
CA ALA A 309 9.77 -14.27 -26.43
C ALA A 309 8.53 -15.19 -26.28
N LEU A 310 7.34 -14.73 -26.70
CA LEU A 310 6.12 -15.53 -26.63
C LEU A 310 6.14 -16.69 -27.64
N ILE A 311 6.54 -16.43 -28.89
CA ILE A 311 6.57 -17.43 -29.96
C ILE A 311 7.63 -18.51 -29.68
N ASN A 312 8.79 -18.12 -29.14
CA ASN A 312 9.86 -19.05 -28.81
C ASN A 312 9.56 -19.91 -27.57
N ASN A 313 8.53 -19.57 -26.79
CA ASN A 313 8.13 -20.35 -25.63
C ASN A 313 7.27 -21.55 -26.06
N PRO A 314 7.65 -22.81 -25.71
CA PRO A 314 6.95 -24.02 -26.15
C PRO A 314 5.50 -24.14 -25.65
N ASN A 315 5.14 -23.37 -24.61
CA ASN A 315 3.79 -23.31 -24.05
C ASN A 315 3.13 -21.95 -24.30
N GLY A 316 3.77 -21.02 -25.03
CA GLY A 316 3.30 -19.65 -25.17
C GLY A 316 1.92 -19.56 -25.79
N ILE A 317 1.76 -20.11 -26.99
CA ILE A 317 0.49 -20.09 -27.72
C ILE A 317 -0.57 -20.92 -27.01
N LYS A 318 -0.19 -22.07 -26.45
CA LYS A 318 -1.10 -22.92 -25.67
C LYS A 318 -1.63 -22.21 -24.42
N ALA A 319 -0.81 -21.43 -23.73
CA ALA A 319 -1.22 -20.64 -22.57
C ALA A 319 -2.22 -19.54 -22.98
N LEU A 320 -2.03 -18.89 -24.12
CA LEU A 320 -3.01 -17.93 -24.66
C LEU A 320 -4.35 -18.61 -24.96
N ILE A 321 -4.33 -19.76 -25.65
CA ILE A 321 -5.53 -20.51 -26.02
C ILE A 321 -6.33 -20.94 -24.78
N LYS A 322 -5.64 -21.36 -23.71
CA LYS A 322 -6.25 -21.72 -22.44
C LYS A 322 -7.07 -20.58 -21.82
N MET A 323 -6.71 -19.33 -22.10
CA MET A 323 -7.43 -18.14 -21.61
C MET A 323 -8.57 -17.67 -22.53
N VAL A 324 -8.65 -18.16 -23.78
CA VAL A 324 -9.69 -17.76 -24.76
C VAL A 324 -11.08 -18.11 -24.27
N PHE A 325 -11.25 -19.25 -23.60
CA PHE A 325 -12.52 -19.68 -23.06
C PHE A 325 -12.35 -20.20 -21.64
N ARG A 326 -12.39 -19.28 -20.67
CA ARG A 326 -12.42 -19.59 -19.25
C ARG A 326 -13.74 -19.11 -18.66
N VAL A 327 -14.51 -20.03 -18.08
CA VAL A 327 -15.82 -19.72 -17.47
C VAL A 327 -15.61 -18.66 -16.38
N SER A 328 -16.45 -17.62 -16.37
CA SER A 328 -16.44 -16.45 -15.47
C SER A 328 -15.38 -15.35 -15.68
N ASP A 329 -14.51 -15.45 -16.70
CA ASP A 329 -13.47 -14.45 -16.97
C ASP A 329 -13.63 -13.77 -18.34
N HIS A 330 -14.36 -12.65 -18.38
CA HIS A 330 -14.58 -11.93 -19.63
C HIS A 330 -13.39 -11.06 -20.07
N GLN A 331 -12.64 -10.51 -19.11
CA GLN A 331 -11.52 -9.60 -19.40
C GLN A 331 -10.28 -10.37 -19.86
N GLY A 332 -9.96 -11.49 -19.22
CA GLY A 332 -8.87 -12.36 -19.63
C GLY A 332 -9.11 -12.97 -21.01
N SER A 333 -10.34 -13.41 -21.32
CA SER A 333 -10.67 -13.91 -22.65
C SER A 333 -10.58 -12.84 -23.75
N GLU A 334 -10.98 -11.59 -23.47
CA GLU A 334 -10.77 -10.51 -24.43
C GLU A 334 -9.27 -10.25 -24.68
N SER A 335 -8.47 -10.24 -23.61
CA SER A 335 -7.03 -10.00 -23.68
C SER A 335 -6.29 -11.12 -24.41
N ALA A 336 -6.71 -12.37 -24.20
CA ALA A 336 -6.20 -13.55 -24.89
C ALA A 336 -6.48 -13.50 -26.40
N ILE A 337 -7.71 -13.14 -26.81
CA ILE A 337 -8.06 -13.00 -28.23
C ILE A 337 -7.22 -11.91 -28.89
N ARG A 338 -7.05 -10.75 -28.25
CA ARG A 338 -6.23 -9.67 -28.79
C ARG A 338 -4.78 -10.08 -28.94
N SER A 339 -4.22 -10.74 -27.92
CA SER A 339 -2.86 -11.26 -27.95
C SER A 339 -2.66 -12.27 -29.10
N LEU A 340 -3.61 -13.19 -29.29
CA LEU A 340 -3.60 -14.12 -30.42
C LEU A 340 -3.75 -13.41 -31.77
N MET A 341 -4.57 -12.36 -31.86
CA MET A 341 -4.68 -11.56 -33.08
C MET A 341 -3.37 -10.88 -33.44
N ILE A 342 -2.65 -10.29 -32.48
CA ILE A 342 -1.34 -9.67 -32.69
C ILE A 342 -0.37 -10.73 -33.24
N ILE A 343 -0.20 -11.83 -32.51
CA ILE A 343 0.77 -12.88 -32.82
C ILE A 343 0.46 -13.62 -34.14
N CYS A 344 -0.81 -13.95 -34.41
CA CYS A 344 -1.20 -14.68 -35.63
C CYS A 344 -1.21 -13.79 -36.89
N THR A 345 -1.26 -12.47 -36.72
CA THR A 345 -1.08 -11.52 -37.82
C THR A 345 0.38 -11.45 -38.22
N ASP A 346 1.29 -11.41 -37.24
CA ASP A 346 2.71 -11.19 -37.47
C ASP A 346 3.49 -12.48 -37.79
N SER A 347 3.03 -13.64 -37.31
CA SER A 347 3.73 -14.92 -37.46
C SER A 347 2.85 -16.04 -38.04
N PHE A 348 3.32 -16.60 -39.16
CA PHE A 348 2.70 -17.76 -39.79
C PHE A 348 2.84 -19.03 -38.94
N GLN A 349 4.03 -19.27 -38.37
CA GLN A 349 4.29 -20.41 -37.49
C GLN A 349 3.35 -20.39 -36.28
N ALA A 350 3.15 -19.21 -35.69
CA ALA A 350 2.26 -19.07 -34.55
C ALA A 350 0.79 -19.35 -34.93
N ARG A 351 0.40 -19.01 -36.16
CA ARG A 351 -0.93 -19.33 -36.69
C ARG A 351 -1.14 -20.84 -36.80
N GLU A 352 -0.15 -21.58 -37.32
CA GLU A 352 -0.21 -23.03 -37.44
C GLU A 352 -0.28 -23.71 -36.07
N GLU A 353 0.57 -23.29 -35.15
CA GLU A 353 0.56 -23.81 -33.80
C GLU A 353 -0.78 -23.54 -33.11
N ALA A 354 -1.36 -22.35 -33.29
CA ALA A 354 -2.64 -22.03 -32.68
C ALA A 354 -3.78 -22.92 -33.20
N ILE A 355 -3.80 -23.19 -34.51
CA ILE A 355 -4.76 -24.11 -35.14
C ILE A 355 -4.55 -25.53 -34.58
N GLY A 356 -3.31 -26.02 -34.58
CA GLY A 356 -2.96 -27.35 -34.06
C GLY A 356 -3.27 -27.53 -32.56
N ALA A 357 -3.18 -26.46 -31.78
CA ALA A 357 -3.54 -26.44 -30.36
C ALA A 357 -5.05 -26.27 -30.08
N GLY A 358 -5.89 -26.21 -31.11
CA GLY A 358 -7.35 -26.24 -30.98
C GLY A 358 -8.01 -24.88 -30.68
N VAL A 359 -7.39 -23.77 -31.09
CA VAL A 359 -7.95 -22.41 -30.90
C VAL A 359 -9.36 -22.26 -31.50
N LEU A 360 -9.66 -22.94 -32.61
CA LEU A 360 -10.96 -22.86 -33.30
C LEU A 360 -12.09 -23.34 -32.39
N THR A 361 -11.90 -24.48 -31.72
CA THR A 361 -12.87 -25.03 -30.78
C THR A 361 -13.14 -24.05 -29.64
N GLN A 362 -12.09 -23.44 -29.08
CA GLN A 362 -12.24 -22.46 -28.00
C GLN A 362 -12.97 -21.19 -28.45
N LEU A 363 -12.70 -20.70 -29.66
CA LEU A 363 -13.40 -19.54 -30.23
C LEU A 363 -14.89 -19.83 -30.49
N LEU A 364 -15.23 -21.03 -30.96
CA LEU A 364 -16.63 -21.44 -31.17
C LEU A 364 -17.39 -21.53 -29.84
N LEU A 365 -16.79 -22.15 -28.81
CA LEU A 365 -17.36 -22.20 -27.47
C LEU A 365 -17.55 -20.79 -26.89
N LEU A 366 -16.58 -19.90 -27.07
CA LEU A 366 -16.68 -18.52 -26.65
C LEU A 366 -17.83 -17.77 -27.35
N LEU A 367 -18.05 -17.98 -28.65
CA LEU A 367 -19.15 -17.35 -29.39
C LEU A 367 -20.53 -17.80 -28.92
N GLN A 368 -20.65 -19.05 -28.47
CA GLN A 368 -21.87 -19.63 -27.89
C GLN A 368 -22.14 -19.14 -26.46
N SER A 369 -21.11 -18.65 -25.76
CA SER A 369 -21.23 -18.15 -24.39
C SER A 369 -21.89 -16.76 -24.29
N GLN A 370 -22.22 -16.35 -23.05
CA GLN A 370 -22.74 -15.02 -22.72
C GLN A 370 -21.63 -13.93 -22.64
N CYS A 371 -20.58 -14.02 -23.47
CA CYS A 371 -19.53 -13.01 -23.52
C CYS A 371 -19.98 -11.72 -24.25
N SER A 372 -19.22 -10.63 -24.06
CA SER A 372 -19.54 -9.31 -24.61
C SER A 372 -19.60 -9.30 -26.15
N GLY A 373 -20.45 -8.44 -26.73
CA GLY A 373 -20.54 -8.28 -28.19
C GLY A 373 -19.23 -7.85 -28.86
N ARG A 374 -18.38 -7.09 -28.14
CA ARG A 374 -17.04 -6.69 -28.60
C ARG A 374 -16.11 -7.90 -28.70
N THR A 375 -16.10 -8.74 -27.66
CA THR A 375 -15.32 -9.99 -27.64
C THR A 375 -15.75 -10.92 -28.78
N LYS A 376 -17.06 -11.09 -29.01
CA LYS A 376 -17.59 -11.89 -30.13
C LYS A 376 -17.14 -11.37 -31.50
N THR A 377 -17.12 -10.05 -31.68
CA THR A 377 -16.70 -9.43 -32.95
C THR A 377 -15.22 -9.69 -33.22
N LYS A 378 -14.36 -9.58 -32.20
CA LYS A 378 -12.94 -9.89 -32.30
C LYS A 378 -12.68 -11.37 -32.54
N ALA A 379 -13.40 -12.26 -31.83
CA ALA A 379 -13.34 -13.69 -32.05
C ALA A 379 -13.67 -14.07 -33.50
N ARG A 380 -14.73 -13.48 -34.09
CA ARG A 380 -15.06 -13.69 -35.52
C ARG A 380 -13.97 -13.17 -36.45
N THR A 381 -13.33 -12.06 -36.11
CA THR A 381 -12.23 -11.49 -36.90
C THR A 381 -11.02 -12.42 -36.87
N LEU A 382 -10.66 -12.93 -35.69
CA LEU A 382 -9.61 -13.94 -35.54
C LEU A 382 -9.96 -15.23 -36.31
N LEU A 383 -11.20 -15.72 -36.23
CA LEU A 383 -11.64 -16.88 -37.03
C LEU A 383 -11.46 -16.65 -38.54
N LYS A 384 -11.75 -15.46 -39.05
CA LYS A 384 -11.50 -15.14 -40.48
C LYS A 384 -10.01 -15.13 -40.81
N LEU A 385 -9.18 -14.56 -39.93
CA LEU A 385 -7.72 -14.55 -40.10
C LEU A 385 -7.17 -15.99 -40.16
N LEU A 386 -7.61 -16.85 -39.24
CA LEU A 386 -7.23 -18.26 -39.19
C LEU A 386 -7.82 -19.06 -40.37
N GLY A 387 -9.04 -18.72 -40.79
CA GLY A 387 -9.78 -19.37 -41.87
C GLY A 387 -9.29 -19.02 -43.27
N SER A 388 -8.52 -17.96 -43.47
CA SER A 388 -7.88 -17.67 -44.77
C SER A 388 -6.94 -18.79 -45.27
N LYS A 389 -6.50 -19.70 -44.39
CA LYS A 389 -5.84 -20.95 -44.75
C LYS A 389 -6.76 -22.07 -45.25
N TRP A 390 -8.05 -22.03 -44.92
CA TRP A 390 -9.00 -23.06 -45.36
C TRP A 390 -9.25 -22.99 -46.87
N ASP A 391 -9.16 -21.80 -47.46
CA ASP A 391 -9.28 -21.61 -48.91
C ASP A 391 -7.97 -21.92 -49.67
N GLU A 392 -6.85 -22.12 -48.96
CA GLU A 392 -5.52 -22.39 -49.55
C GLU A 392 -5.03 -23.84 -49.34
N GLU A 393 -5.76 -24.72 -48.65
CA GLU A 393 -5.49 -26.16 -48.71
C GLU A 393 -5.99 -26.74 -50.05
N PRO A 394 -5.11 -27.23 -50.94
CA PRO A 394 -5.55 -27.97 -52.11
C PRO A 394 -6.05 -29.32 -51.65
N LYS A 395 -7.24 -29.67 -52.13
CA LYS A 395 -7.78 -31.03 -52.24
C LYS A 395 -6.66 -32.05 -52.54
N HIS A 396 -6.19 -32.76 -51.54
CA HIS A 396 -5.58 -34.06 -51.72
C HIS A 396 -6.16 -35.02 -50.68
N LEU A 397 -7.25 -35.67 -51.15
CA LEU A 397 -7.66 -37.02 -50.79
C LEU A 397 -6.49 -38.00 -50.84
#